data_AF-A0A8B6CXS0-F1
#
_entry.id   AF-A0A8B6CXS0-F1
#
_cell.length_a   1.000
_cell.length_b   1.000
_cell.length_c   1.000
_cell.angle_alpha   90.00
_cell.angle_beta   90.00
_cell.angle_gamma   90.00
#
_symmetry.space_group_name_H-M   'P 1'
#
loop_
_entity.id
_entity.type
_entity.pdbx_description
1 polymer ?
#
loop_
_entity_poly.entity_id
_entity_poly.type
_entity_poly.pdbx_seq_one_letter_code
_entity_poly.pdbx_strand_id
1 'polypeptide(L)'
;MGYGKSSIISNIVCANKLSAWYDFRKNILAYHFCRYDMDMSVLCTIQNPIDKDQLIEVSQIEESSKRRQLETLLGNELGHFLKFEDGKMSFFHKSIIDFLTDERRSKLHIFVHKENGHKLFAEYLLGQLKMNSTSKLNILELIHHVAMCSNAKYESMLSGYVRDLLRMDESLHLQLLHQVVWKYNDYNTTELLLKYIGVATINTVNTMNQSPAFIAAS
;
A
#
# COMPACT_ATOMS: atom_id res chain seq x y z
N MET A 1 -12.37 17.52 14.92
CA MET A 1 -13.80 17.19 14.71
C MET A 1 -14.30 17.98 13.50
N GLY A 2 -14.37 17.36 12.32
CA GLY A 2 -14.86 18.00 11.10
C GLY A 2 -16.28 17.54 10.82
N TYR A 3 -17.27 18.40 11.04
CA TYR A 3 -18.66 18.17 10.66
C TYR A 3 -18.89 18.80 9.28
N GLY A 4 -19.01 17.97 8.26
CA GLY A 4 -19.20 18.37 6.87
C GLY A 4 -18.83 17.21 5.95
N LYS A 5 -19.48 17.10 4.78
CA LYS A 5 -19.30 16.14 3.66
C LYS A 5 -18.61 14.80 3.95
N SER A 6 -17.36 14.77 4.38
CA SER A 6 -16.61 13.59 4.86
C SER A 6 -17.35 12.73 5.90
N SER A 7 -18.09 13.33 6.86
CA SER A 7 -18.88 12.54 7.82
C SER A 7 -20.07 11.84 7.17
N ILE A 8 -20.70 12.50 6.19
CA ILE A 8 -21.81 11.94 5.40
C ILE A 8 -21.27 10.84 4.49
N ILE A 9 -20.15 11.07 3.81
CA ILE A 9 -19.48 10.08 2.97
C ILE A 9 -19.06 8.87 3.82
N SER A 10 -18.48 9.07 5.00
CA SER A 10 -18.12 7.97 5.91
C SER A 10 -19.35 7.16 6.31
N ASN A 11 -20.47 7.81 6.66
CA ASN A 11 -21.72 7.12 6.96
C ASN A 11 -22.31 6.38 5.75
N ILE A 12 -22.21 6.95 4.54
CA ILE A 12 -22.62 6.30 3.30
C ILE A 12 -21.72 5.09 2.99
N VAL A 13 -20.40 5.19 3.22
CA VAL A 13 -19.45 4.07 3.04
C VAL A 13 -19.58 3.04 4.16
N CYS A 14 -20.04 3.40 5.35
CA CYS A 14 -20.27 2.46 6.45
C CYS A 14 -21.71 1.92 6.48
N ALA A 15 -22.57 2.39 5.57
CA ALA A 15 -23.97 2.00 5.43
C ALA A 15 -24.11 0.49 5.20
N ASN A 16 -24.84 -0.19 6.09
CA ASN A 16 -25.11 -1.63 5.98
C ASN A 16 -26.19 -1.91 4.91
N LYS A 17 -26.34 -3.17 4.49
CA LYS A 17 -27.35 -3.60 3.49
C LYS A 17 -28.80 -3.25 3.85
N LEU A 18 -29.08 -3.00 5.13
CA LEU A 18 -30.41 -2.69 5.64
C LEU A 18 -30.71 -1.18 5.63
N SER A 19 -29.70 -0.35 5.35
CA SER A 19 -29.85 1.09 5.30
C SER A 19 -30.25 1.57 3.91
N ALA A 20 -31.14 2.56 3.84
CA ALA A 20 -31.53 3.22 2.59
C ALA A 20 -30.34 3.84 1.82
N TRP A 21 -29.23 4.07 2.51
CA TRP A 21 -27.99 4.61 1.95
C TRP A 21 -27.15 3.58 1.18
N TYR A 22 -27.46 2.29 1.27
CA TYR A 22 -26.68 1.21 0.65
C TYR A 22 -26.70 1.25 -0.89
N ASP A 23 -27.86 1.48 -1.50
CA ASP A 23 -27.96 1.56 -2.96
C ASP A 23 -27.38 2.89 -3.49
N PHE A 24 -27.54 3.96 -2.72
CA PHE A 24 -26.94 5.26 -3.02
C PHE A 24 -25.39 5.20 -2.99
N ARG A 25 -24.84 4.53 -1.97
CA ARG A 25 -23.42 4.18 -1.85
C ARG A 25 -22.93 3.40 -3.07
N LYS A 26 -23.65 2.35 -3.46
CA LYS A 26 -23.25 1.47 -4.56
C LYS A 26 -23.15 2.23 -5.88
N ASN A 27 -24.09 3.14 -6.16
CA ASN A 27 -24.13 3.88 -7.41
C ASN A 27 -23.11 5.03 -7.48
N ILE A 28 -22.91 5.79 -6.39
CA ILE A 28 -21.89 6.87 -6.37
C ILE A 28 -20.47 6.30 -6.46
N LEU A 29 -20.19 5.24 -5.69
CA LEU A 29 -18.87 4.60 -5.74
C LEU A 29 -18.67 3.87 -7.08
N ALA A 30 -19.73 3.31 -7.68
CA ALA A 30 -19.65 2.76 -9.04
C ALA A 30 -19.30 3.79 -10.11
N TYR A 31 -19.87 4.98 -10.02
CA TYR A 31 -19.65 5.99 -11.03
C TYR A 31 -18.20 6.53 -11.01
N HIS A 32 -17.63 6.78 -9.83
CA HIS A 32 -16.32 7.41 -9.72
C HIS A 32 -15.12 6.45 -9.82
N PHE A 33 -15.29 5.18 -9.43
CA PHE A 33 -14.14 4.25 -9.28
C PHE A 33 -13.93 3.33 -10.50
N CYS A 34 -14.94 3.04 -11.31
CA CYS A 34 -14.83 2.15 -12.48
C CYS A 34 -13.92 2.67 -13.61
N ARG A 35 -13.57 3.96 -13.61
CA ARG A 35 -12.88 4.62 -14.72
C ARG A 35 -11.34 4.62 -14.58
N TYR A 36 -10.79 4.25 -13.42
CA TYR A 36 -9.37 4.46 -13.09
C TYR A 36 -8.75 3.34 -12.22
N ASP A 37 -8.91 2.08 -12.64
CA ASP A 37 -8.57 0.88 -11.86
C ASP A 37 -7.09 0.83 -11.39
N MET A 38 -6.13 1.21 -12.25
CA MET A 38 -4.70 1.16 -11.88
C MET A 38 -4.30 2.20 -10.83
N ASP A 39 -4.79 3.44 -10.93
CA ASP A 39 -4.48 4.51 -9.97
C ASP A 39 -5.12 4.25 -8.61
N MET A 40 -6.32 3.67 -8.63
CA MET A 40 -7.00 3.22 -7.42
C MET A 40 -6.28 2.06 -6.75
N SER A 41 -5.70 1.15 -7.53
CA SER A 41 -4.90 0.06 -7.00
C SER A 41 -3.69 0.59 -6.23
N VAL A 42 -3.01 1.61 -6.75
CA VAL A 42 -1.91 2.28 -6.04
C VAL A 42 -2.43 2.97 -4.77
N LEU A 43 -3.47 3.80 -4.86
CA LEU A 43 -4.05 4.49 -3.69
C LEU A 43 -4.62 3.56 -2.62
N CYS A 44 -5.08 2.36 -2.97
CA CYS A 44 -5.57 1.37 -2.02
C CYS A 44 -4.45 0.54 -1.37
N THR A 45 -3.21 0.66 -1.86
CA THR A 45 -2.05 -0.12 -1.37
C THR A 45 -1.05 0.72 -0.57
N ILE A 46 -1.11 2.05 -0.69
CA ILE A 46 -0.27 2.93 0.12
C ILE A 46 -0.60 2.78 1.62
N GLN A 47 0.47 2.70 2.41
CA GLN A 47 0.36 2.77 3.87
C GLN A 47 0.61 4.17 4.42
N ASN A 48 1.41 4.94 3.69
CA ASN A 48 1.74 6.32 3.99
C ASN A 48 1.12 7.23 2.92
N PRO A 49 0.71 8.45 3.27
CA PRO A 49 0.29 9.42 2.28
C PRO A 49 1.35 9.58 1.19
N ILE A 50 0.90 9.58 -0.06
CA ILE A 50 1.74 9.64 -1.26
C ILE A 50 1.64 11.04 -1.86
N ASP A 51 2.73 11.61 -2.37
CA ASP A 51 2.59 12.81 -3.19
C ASP A 51 2.11 12.46 -4.61
N LYS A 52 1.66 13.48 -5.33
CA LYS A 52 1.08 13.31 -6.66
C LYS A 52 2.11 12.83 -7.69
N ASP A 53 3.34 13.32 -7.62
CA ASP A 53 4.38 12.98 -8.59
C ASP A 53 4.78 11.51 -8.41
N GLN A 54 4.93 11.06 -7.16
CA GLN A 54 5.15 9.66 -6.84
C GLN A 54 3.97 8.77 -7.28
N LEU A 55 2.71 9.20 -7.14
CA LEU A 55 1.57 8.44 -7.69
C LEU A 55 1.69 8.29 -9.21
N ILE A 56 2.01 9.37 -9.94
CA ILE A 56 2.16 9.36 -11.40
C ILE A 56 3.30 8.43 -11.83
N GLU A 57 4.43 8.47 -11.12
CA GLU A 57 5.59 7.62 -11.39
C GLU A 57 5.28 6.14 -11.14
N VAL A 58 4.67 5.81 -10.00
CA VAL A 58 4.31 4.42 -9.64
C VAL A 58 3.24 3.86 -10.58
N SER A 59 2.22 4.67 -10.92
CA SER A 59 1.18 4.31 -11.89
C SER A 59 1.69 4.26 -13.35
N GLN A 60 2.96 4.61 -13.62
CA GLN A 60 3.56 4.61 -14.96
C GLN A 60 2.76 5.46 -15.97
N ILE A 61 2.25 6.62 -15.53
CA ILE A 61 1.46 7.50 -16.39
C ILE A 61 2.39 8.41 -17.22
N GLU A 62 2.63 8.01 -18.46
CA GLU A 62 3.44 8.79 -19.39
C GLU A 62 2.64 9.85 -20.15
N GLU A 63 1.40 9.52 -20.55
CA GLU A 63 0.56 10.42 -21.36
C GLU A 63 0.06 11.63 -20.57
N SER A 64 0.31 12.84 -21.08
CA SER A 64 -0.14 14.10 -20.48
C SER A 64 -1.65 14.22 -20.34
N SER A 65 -2.41 13.63 -21.27
CA SER A 65 -3.87 13.55 -21.22
C SER A 65 -4.35 12.74 -20.01
N LYS A 66 -3.75 11.59 -19.74
CA LYS A 66 -4.04 10.74 -18.58
C LYS A 66 -3.64 11.41 -17.28
N ARG A 67 -2.51 12.13 -17.23
CA ARG A 67 -2.12 12.94 -16.07
C ARG A 67 -3.18 13.98 -15.71
N ARG A 68 -3.68 14.72 -16.70
CA ARG A 68 -4.74 15.72 -16.50
C ARG A 68 -6.06 15.09 -16.06
N GLN A 69 -6.38 13.90 -16.56
CA GLN A 69 -7.56 13.15 -16.12
C GLN A 69 -7.42 12.72 -14.65
N LEU A 70 -6.27 12.19 -14.26
CA LEU A 70 -5.96 11.85 -12.87
C LEU A 70 -6.06 13.08 -11.95
N GLU A 71 -5.52 14.23 -12.37
CA GLU A 71 -5.64 15.48 -11.61
C GLU A 71 -7.11 15.88 -11.38
N THR A 72 -7.90 15.80 -12.45
CA THR A 72 -9.33 16.12 -12.38
C THR A 72 -10.06 15.15 -11.46
N LEU A 73 -9.73 13.85 -11.54
CA LEU A 73 -10.27 12.81 -10.68
C LEU A 73 -9.93 13.07 -9.21
N LEU A 74 -8.65 13.27 -8.88
CA LEU A 74 -8.19 13.48 -7.50
C LEU A 74 -8.77 14.76 -6.88
N GLY A 75 -8.88 15.83 -7.66
CA GLY A 75 -9.36 17.13 -7.17
C GLY A 75 -10.88 17.25 -7.09
N ASN A 76 -11.60 16.78 -8.12
CA ASN A 76 -13.03 17.06 -8.25
C ASN A 76 -13.90 15.86 -7.83
N GLU A 77 -13.57 14.67 -8.32
CA GLU A 77 -14.43 13.49 -8.17
C GLU A 77 -14.13 12.73 -6.87
N LEU A 78 -12.85 12.61 -6.53
CA LEU A 78 -12.37 11.88 -5.35
C LEU A 78 -11.97 12.77 -4.19
N GLY A 79 -11.93 14.09 -4.38
CA GLY A 79 -11.44 15.02 -3.35
C GLY A 79 -12.20 14.90 -2.02
N HIS A 80 -13.44 14.39 -2.04
CA HIS A 80 -14.23 14.12 -0.84
C HIS A 80 -13.91 12.80 -0.13
N PHE A 81 -13.20 11.89 -0.82
CA PHE A 81 -12.70 10.62 -0.30
C PHE A 81 -11.23 10.67 0.10
N LEU A 82 -10.52 11.71 -0.32
CA LEU A 82 -9.11 11.91 -0.03
C LEU A 82 -8.90 12.95 1.06
N LYS A 83 -7.81 12.76 1.79
CA LYS A 83 -7.23 13.70 2.74
C LYS A 83 -5.92 14.20 2.16
N PHE A 84 -5.73 15.51 2.16
CA PHE A 84 -4.51 16.15 1.70
C PHE A 84 -3.81 16.82 2.89
N GLU A 85 -2.58 16.40 3.19
CA GLU A 85 -1.72 16.96 4.24
C GLU A 85 -0.30 17.08 3.70
N ASP A 86 0.32 18.25 3.86
CA ASP A 86 1.69 18.53 3.43
C ASP A 86 2.00 18.12 1.98
N GLY A 87 1.04 18.35 1.07
CA GLY A 87 1.16 17.99 -0.35
C GLY A 87 0.98 16.50 -0.67
N LYS A 88 0.70 15.67 0.34
CA LYS A 88 0.49 14.22 0.20
C LYS A 88 -0.98 13.87 0.36
N MET A 89 -1.39 12.79 -0.29
CA MET A 89 -2.75 12.30 -0.33
C MET A 89 -2.88 10.86 0.18
N SER A 90 -4.01 10.59 0.82
CA SER A 90 -4.45 9.25 1.22
C SER A 90 -5.98 9.23 1.32
N PHE A 91 -6.60 8.05 1.39
CA PHE A 91 -8.02 7.99 1.73
C PHE A 91 -8.26 8.52 3.15
N PHE A 92 -9.30 9.33 3.34
CA PHE A 92 -9.58 9.89 4.67
C PHE A 92 -10.01 8.82 5.69
N HIS A 93 -10.47 7.65 5.22
CA HIS A 93 -10.92 6.56 6.08
C HIS A 93 -10.66 5.18 5.48
N LYS A 94 -10.16 4.25 6.32
CA LYS A 94 -9.80 2.88 5.93
C LYS A 94 -10.97 2.07 5.36
N SER A 95 -12.21 2.32 5.81
CA SER A 95 -13.39 1.61 5.30
C SER A 95 -13.64 1.79 3.80
N ILE A 96 -13.11 2.86 3.19
CA ILE A 96 -13.16 3.05 1.73
C ILE A 96 -12.26 2.02 1.06
N ILE A 97 -11.02 1.90 1.52
CA ILE A 97 -10.05 0.91 1.03
C ILE A 97 -10.62 -0.49 1.25
N ASP A 98 -11.08 -0.81 2.47
CA ASP A 98 -11.66 -2.11 2.78
C ASP A 98 -12.88 -2.42 1.90
N PHE A 99 -13.69 -1.40 1.56
CA PHE A 99 -14.83 -1.59 0.68
C PHE A 99 -14.42 -1.92 -0.76
N LEU A 100 -13.48 -1.14 -1.32
CA LEU A 100 -13.00 -1.28 -2.69
C LEU A 100 -12.23 -2.59 -2.90
N THR A 101 -11.60 -3.10 -1.85
CA THR A 101 -10.66 -4.23 -1.93
C THR A 101 -11.21 -5.53 -1.32
N ASP A 102 -12.50 -5.55 -0.94
CA ASP A 102 -13.17 -6.74 -0.40
C ASP A 102 -13.45 -7.79 -1.49
N GLU A 103 -12.74 -8.92 -1.44
CA GLU A 103 -12.85 -10.00 -2.43
C GLU A 103 -14.27 -10.56 -2.60
N ARG A 104 -15.12 -10.46 -1.56
CA ARG A 104 -16.54 -10.83 -1.67
C ARG A 104 -17.29 -9.99 -2.69
N ARG A 105 -16.70 -8.86 -3.10
CA ARG A 105 -17.19 -7.91 -4.10
C ARG A 105 -16.41 -7.97 -5.41
N SER A 106 -15.53 -8.95 -5.62
CA SER A 106 -14.74 -9.13 -6.85
C SER A 106 -15.54 -9.13 -8.15
N LYS A 107 -16.85 -9.43 -8.09
CA LYS A 107 -17.77 -9.35 -9.24
C LYS A 107 -18.31 -7.96 -9.54
N LEU A 108 -18.08 -6.97 -8.66
CA LEU A 108 -18.49 -5.59 -8.89
C LEU A 108 -17.42 -4.86 -9.69
N HIS A 109 -17.83 -4.01 -10.62
CA HIS A 109 -16.92 -3.21 -11.45
C HIS A 109 -16.05 -2.20 -10.68
N ILE A 110 -16.36 -1.96 -9.40
CA ILE A 110 -15.62 -1.09 -8.49
C ILE A 110 -14.55 -1.80 -7.68
N PHE A 111 -14.46 -3.12 -7.82
CA PHE A 111 -13.49 -3.89 -7.08
C PHE A 111 -12.09 -3.54 -7.56
N VAL A 112 -11.21 -3.25 -6.61
CA VAL A 112 -9.82 -2.87 -6.83
C VAL A 112 -8.93 -4.00 -6.36
N HIS A 113 -8.11 -4.53 -7.27
CA HIS A 113 -7.14 -5.56 -6.95
C HIS A 113 -5.89 -4.92 -6.32
N LYS A 114 -5.75 -5.01 -4.99
CA LYS A 114 -4.56 -4.51 -4.28
C LYS A 114 -3.25 -5.12 -4.81
N GLU A 115 -3.28 -6.37 -5.26
CA GLU A 115 -2.12 -7.03 -5.83
C GLU A 115 -1.49 -6.22 -6.97
N ASN A 116 -2.32 -5.57 -7.81
CA ASN A 116 -1.85 -4.71 -8.91
C ASN A 116 -1.09 -3.49 -8.39
N GLY A 117 -1.60 -2.83 -7.35
CA GLY A 117 -0.92 -1.68 -6.74
C GLY A 117 0.39 -2.08 -6.09
N HIS A 118 0.42 -3.21 -5.36
CA HIS A 118 1.66 -3.75 -4.80
C HIS A 118 2.66 -4.11 -5.89
N LYS A 119 2.21 -4.67 -7.01
CA LYS A 119 3.06 -4.98 -8.17
C LYS A 119 3.69 -3.72 -8.78
N LEU A 120 2.89 -2.67 -9.00
CA LEU A 120 3.38 -1.39 -9.53
C LEU A 120 4.42 -0.74 -8.61
N PHE A 121 4.16 -0.75 -7.30
CA PHE A 121 5.14 -0.27 -6.31
C PHE A 121 6.43 -1.10 -6.30
N ALA A 122 6.31 -2.43 -6.34
CA ALA A 122 7.47 -3.31 -6.41
C ALA A 122 8.31 -3.03 -7.66
N GLU A 123 7.68 -2.86 -8.82
CA GLU A 123 8.35 -2.48 -10.07
C GLU A 123 9.08 -1.15 -9.96
N TYR A 124 8.41 -0.12 -9.44
CA TYR A 124 8.98 1.21 -9.24
C TYR A 124 10.22 1.16 -8.33
N LEU A 125 10.11 0.52 -7.15
CA LEU A 125 11.20 0.43 -6.18
C LEU A 125 12.36 -0.44 -6.69
N LEU A 126 12.08 -1.55 -7.38
CA LEU A 126 13.10 -2.36 -8.06
C LEU A 126 13.78 -1.60 -9.20
N GLY A 127 13.06 -0.70 -9.88
CA GLY A 127 13.62 0.21 -10.87
C GLY A 127 14.63 1.17 -10.25
N GLN A 128 14.29 1.79 -9.12
CA GLN A 128 15.20 2.68 -8.39
C GLN A 128 16.49 1.98 -7.94
N LEU A 129 16.39 0.72 -7.53
CA LEU A 129 17.53 -0.12 -7.20
C LEU A 129 18.52 -0.26 -8.36
N LYS A 130 18.02 -0.54 -9.57
CA LYS A 130 18.86 -0.70 -10.77
C LYS A 130 19.57 0.59 -11.16
N MET A 131 18.99 1.74 -10.86
CA MET A 131 19.56 3.06 -11.17
C MET A 131 20.56 3.52 -10.11
N ASN A 132 20.92 2.69 -9.12
CA ASN A 132 21.77 3.03 -7.96
C ASN A 132 21.30 4.27 -7.19
N SER A 133 20.01 4.61 -7.27
CA SER A 133 19.42 5.73 -6.52
C SER A 133 19.07 5.28 -5.09
N THR A 134 20.02 4.67 -4.40
CA THR A 134 19.83 4.03 -3.08
C THR A 134 19.47 5.00 -1.98
N SER A 135 19.76 6.30 -2.14
CA SER A 135 19.44 7.35 -1.16
C SER A 135 17.95 7.58 -0.93
N LYS A 136 17.07 7.11 -1.84
CA LYS A 136 15.61 7.22 -1.72
C LYS A 136 14.90 5.88 -1.50
N LEU A 137 15.63 4.76 -1.52
CA LEU A 137 15.01 3.45 -1.46
C LEU A 137 14.60 3.11 -0.02
N ASN A 138 13.31 2.89 0.18
CA ASN A 138 12.80 2.30 1.40
C ASN A 138 12.75 0.76 1.26
N ILE A 139 13.78 0.07 1.74
CA ILE A 139 13.87 -1.40 1.66
C ILE A 139 12.68 -2.10 2.34
N LEU A 140 12.15 -1.52 3.43
CA LEU A 140 10.99 -2.07 4.12
C LEU A 140 9.74 -2.04 3.23
N GLU A 141 9.54 -0.93 2.49
CA GLU A 141 8.44 -0.81 1.52
C GLU A 141 8.62 -1.77 0.35
N LEU A 142 9.85 -1.92 -0.14
CA LEU A 142 10.12 -2.88 -1.20
C LEU A 142 9.80 -4.31 -0.77
N ILE A 143 10.25 -4.73 0.42
CA ILE A 143 9.95 -6.07 0.96
C ILE A 143 8.43 -6.28 1.06
N HIS A 144 7.71 -5.29 1.62
CA HIS A 144 6.26 -5.35 1.74
C HIS A 144 5.55 -5.48 0.38
N HIS A 145 5.87 -4.61 -0.58
CA HIS A 145 5.21 -4.63 -1.88
C HIS A 145 5.53 -5.91 -2.67
N VAL A 146 6.76 -6.43 -2.59
CA VAL A 146 7.11 -7.71 -3.20
C VAL A 146 6.33 -8.86 -2.56
N ALA A 147 6.24 -8.91 -1.23
CA ALA A 147 5.49 -9.93 -0.51
C ALA A 147 4.00 -9.94 -0.87
N MET A 148 3.40 -8.75 -0.99
CA MET A 148 1.96 -8.61 -1.23
C MET A 148 1.54 -8.75 -2.69
N CYS A 149 2.47 -8.68 -3.64
CA CYS A 149 2.18 -8.82 -5.07
C CYS A 149 2.32 -10.24 -5.62
N SER A 150 2.72 -11.21 -4.78
CA SER A 150 2.86 -12.64 -5.14
C SER A 150 3.64 -12.92 -6.43
N ASN A 151 4.59 -12.05 -6.79
CA ASN A 151 5.32 -12.12 -8.05
C ASN A 151 6.70 -12.78 -7.87
N ALA A 152 6.82 -14.02 -8.33
CA ALA A 152 8.05 -14.82 -8.19
C ALA A 152 9.31 -14.15 -8.82
N LYS A 153 9.14 -13.38 -9.90
CA LYS A 153 10.25 -12.64 -10.51
C LYS A 153 10.76 -11.55 -9.57
N TYR A 154 9.86 -10.84 -8.91
CA TYR A 154 10.21 -9.76 -7.98
C TYR A 154 10.78 -10.30 -6.67
N GLU A 155 10.25 -11.43 -6.18
CA GLU A 155 10.85 -12.18 -5.07
C GLU A 155 12.28 -12.60 -5.38
N SER A 156 12.54 -13.15 -6.57
CA SER A 156 13.91 -13.53 -6.98
C SER A 156 14.85 -12.33 -7.07
N MET A 157 14.38 -11.19 -7.59
CA MET A 157 15.19 -9.96 -7.67
C MET A 157 15.50 -9.40 -6.28
N LEU A 158 14.50 -9.36 -5.40
CA LEU A 158 14.65 -8.91 -4.01
C LEU A 158 15.62 -9.82 -3.25
N SER A 159 15.51 -11.13 -3.41
CA SER A 159 16.35 -12.11 -2.72
C SER A 159 17.84 -11.89 -2.98
N GLY A 160 18.22 -11.60 -4.24
CA GLY A 160 19.60 -11.27 -4.58
C GLY A 160 20.08 -10.02 -3.84
N TYR A 161 19.29 -8.95 -3.89
CA TYR A 161 19.63 -7.69 -3.22
C TYR A 161 19.73 -7.80 -1.69
N VAL A 162 18.73 -8.42 -1.05
CA VAL A 162 18.72 -8.63 0.40
C VAL A 162 19.92 -9.46 0.83
N ARG A 163 20.27 -10.52 0.10
CA ARG A 163 21.44 -11.34 0.40
C ARG A 163 22.74 -10.54 0.36
N ASP A 164 22.90 -9.67 -0.63
CA ASP A 164 24.11 -8.84 -0.75
C ASP A 164 24.18 -7.79 0.37
N LEU A 165 23.04 -7.18 0.72
CA LEU A 165 22.94 -6.22 1.83
C LEU A 165 23.27 -6.87 3.18
N LEU A 166 22.75 -8.06 3.42
CA LEU A 166 22.99 -8.83 4.65
C LEU A 166 24.43 -9.34 4.79
N ARG A 167 25.14 -9.55 3.68
CA ARG A 167 26.58 -9.87 3.68
C ARG A 167 27.44 -8.69 4.11
N MET A 168 26.97 -7.46 3.89
CA MET A 168 27.71 -6.25 4.24
C MET A 168 27.58 -5.89 5.72
N ASP A 169 26.44 -6.19 6.34
CA ASP A 169 26.18 -5.92 7.76
C ASP A 169 25.21 -6.96 8.36
N GLU A 170 25.75 -7.83 9.21
CA GLU A 170 24.97 -8.89 9.84
C GLU A 170 23.99 -8.33 10.89
N SER A 171 24.25 -7.16 11.48
CA SER A 171 23.36 -6.53 12.46
C SER A 171 22.03 -6.06 11.84
N LEU A 172 22.04 -5.89 10.51
CA LEU A 172 20.90 -5.45 9.71
C LEU A 172 19.78 -6.51 9.64
N HIS A 173 20.11 -7.80 9.79
CA HIS A 173 19.11 -8.90 9.84
C HIS A 173 18.07 -8.67 10.94
N LEU A 174 18.55 -8.38 12.16
CA LEU A 174 17.68 -8.20 13.31
C LEU A 174 16.87 -6.91 13.16
N GLN A 175 17.53 -5.81 12.75
CA GLN A 175 16.88 -4.52 12.61
C GLN A 175 15.73 -4.57 11.59
N LEU A 176 15.93 -5.21 10.43
CA LEU A 176 14.89 -5.33 9.40
C LEU A 176 13.67 -6.09 9.91
N LEU A 177 13.86 -7.20 10.64
CA LEU A 177 12.72 -7.99 11.13
C LEU A 177 11.88 -7.22 12.14
N HIS A 178 12.52 -6.55 13.10
CA HIS A 178 11.82 -5.71 14.08
C HIS A 178 11.07 -4.57 13.38
N GLN A 179 11.69 -3.93 12.39
CA GLN A 179 11.08 -2.82 11.65
C GLN A 179 9.90 -3.27 10.77
N VAL A 180 10.02 -4.41 10.08
CA VAL A 180 8.94 -4.97 9.26
C VAL A 180 7.75 -5.34 10.14
N VAL A 181 7.99 -6.06 11.23
CA VAL A 181 6.92 -6.48 12.13
C VAL A 181 6.25 -5.28 12.78
N TRP A 182 7.04 -4.30 13.24
CA TRP A 182 6.50 -3.06 13.83
C TRP A 182 5.67 -2.25 12.84
N LYS A 183 6.14 -2.10 11.58
CA LYS A 183 5.50 -1.23 10.59
C LYS A 183 4.28 -1.88 9.95
N TYR A 184 4.39 -3.15 9.56
CA TYR A 184 3.40 -3.82 8.71
C TYR A 184 2.52 -4.80 9.49
N ASN A 185 3.11 -5.51 10.46
CA ASN A 185 2.48 -6.58 11.23
C ASN A 185 1.60 -7.52 10.39
N ASP A 186 2.10 -7.95 9.23
CA ASP A 186 1.41 -8.87 8.33
C ASP A 186 2.21 -10.14 8.06
N TYR A 187 1.49 -11.23 7.84
CA TYR A 187 2.04 -12.57 7.68
C TYR A 187 2.95 -12.68 6.45
N ASN A 188 2.48 -12.23 5.27
CA ASN A 188 3.18 -12.42 4.00
C ASN A 188 4.55 -11.71 4.00
N THR A 189 4.59 -10.47 4.47
CA THR A 189 5.81 -9.66 4.53
C THR A 189 6.80 -10.26 5.52
N THR A 190 6.31 -10.69 6.68
CA THR A 190 7.14 -11.31 7.72
C THR A 190 7.69 -12.65 7.25
N GLU A 191 6.84 -13.50 6.66
CA GLU A 191 7.22 -14.79 6.09
C GLU A 191 8.28 -14.63 5.01
N LEU A 192 8.08 -13.69 4.08
CA LEU A 192 9.05 -13.43 3.01
C LEU A 192 10.42 -13.03 3.57
N LEU A 193 10.45 -12.14 4.57
CA LEU A 193 11.71 -11.73 5.17
C LEU A 193 12.39 -12.89 5.91
N LEU A 194 11.63 -13.70 6.65
CA LEU A 194 12.14 -14.88 7.35
C LEU A 194 12.76 -15.93 6.43
N LYS A 195 12.30 -16.05 5.18
CA LYS A 195 12.97 -16.89 4.17
C LYS A 195 14.40 -16.43 3.88
N TYR A 196 14.71 -15.15 4.05
CA TYR A 196 16.03 -14.58 3.80
C TYR A 196 16.94 -14.58 5.02
N ILE A 197 16.39 -14.26 6.20
CA ILE A 197 17.18 -14.06 7.42
C ILE A 197 17.15 -15.27 8.38
N GLY A 198 16.25 -16.23 8.13
CA GLY A 198 16.11 -17.46 8.92
C GLY A 198 15.18 -17.32 10.13
N VAL A 199 14.43 -18.40 10.42
CA VAL A 199 13.39 -18.46 11.47
C VAL A 199 13.95 -18.27 12.89
N ALA A 200 15.24 -18.60 13.11
CA ALA A 200 15.88 -18.43 14.41
C ALA A 200 15.90 -16.97 14.90
N THR A 201 15.75 -16.00 13.99
CA THR A 201 15.75 -14.57 14.30
C THR A 201 14.49 -14.08 15.03
N ILE A 202 13.38 -14.83 15.01
CA ILE A 202 12.07 -14.42 15.59
C ILE A 202 12.14 -14.14 17.10
N ASN A 203 13.06 -14.80 17.81
CA ASN A 203 13.24 -14.63 19.25
C ASN A 203 14.46 -13.79 19.63
N THR A 204 15.19 -13.28 18.63
CA THR A 204 16.30 -12.36 18.90
C THR A 204 15.74 -11.03 19.38
N VAL A 205 16.40 -10.41 20.36
CA VAL A 205 15.90 -9.19 20.99
C VAL A 205 16.65 -7.96 20.48
N ASN A 206 15.95 -6.85 20.36
CA ASN A 206 16.55 -5.53 20.11
C ASN A 206 17.16 -4.95 21.40
N THR A 207 17.69 -3.72 21.31
CA THR A 207 18.28 -2.97 22.43
C THR A 207 17.29 -2.64 23.56
N MET A 208 15.99 -2.74 23.30
CA MET A 208 14.93 -2.58 24.30
C MET A 208 14.47 -3.92 24.89
N ASN A 209 15.21 -5.01 24.63
CA ASN A 209 14.89 -6.38 25.05
C ASN A 209 13.53 -6.89 24.54
N GLN A 210 13.11 -6.42 23.36
CA GLN A 210 11.89 -6.86 22.69
C GLN A 210 12.25 -7.75 21.50
N SER A 211 11.58 -8.88 21.36
CA SER A 211 11.70 -9.71 20.16
C SER A 211 10.69 -9.30 19.08
N PRO A 212 10.89 -9.68 17.81
CA PRO A 212 9.87 -9.51 16.78
C PRO A 212 8.54 -10.15 17.17
N ALA A 213 8.55 -11.34 17.78
CA ALA A 213 7.33 -11.98 18.27
C ALA A 213 6.61 -11.14 19.34
N PHE A 214 7.35 -10.50 20.24
CA PHE A 214 6.78 -9.58 21.23
C PHE A 214 6.15 -8.35 20.56
N ILE A 215 6.84 -7.74 19.60
CA ILE A 215 6.32 -6.58 18.86
C ILE A 215 5.04 -6.92 18.10
N ALA A 216 4.96 -8.08 17.44
CA ALA A 216 3.77 -8.51 16.70
C ALA A 216 2.52 -8.65 17.59
N ALA A 217 2.73 -9.02 18.85
CA ALA A 217 1.67 -9.24 19.84
C ALA A 217 1.25 -7.96 20.59
N SER A 218 1.94 -6.84 20.35
CA SER A 218 1.69 -5.54 20.99
C SER A 218 0.65 -4.73 20.23
#